data_AF-A0A378YEM6-F1
#
_entry.id   AF-A0A378YEM6-F1
#
_cell.length_a   1.000
_cell.length_b   1.000
_cell.length_c   1.000
_cell.angle_alpha   90.00
_cell.angle_beta   90.00
_cell.angle_gamma   90.00
#
_symmetry.space_group_name_H-M   'P 1'
#
loop_
_entity.id
_entity.type
_entity.pdbx_description
1 polymer ?
#
loop_
_entity_poly.entity_id
_entity_poly.type
_entity_poly.pdbx_seq_one_letter_code
_entity_poly.pdbx_strand_id
1 'polypeptide(L)'
;MHPSSPRAYAPPRANPFTGIAGGVLAALGGLAHGLLALTAGFVLLAGSDLVPPDQDPDLAAQAELGKPDEAMLTAALLILPVSLVVAIGLITGAVLLFSRLAAGRYTIITIATIALLPWLAVMLAGQALGAIGVLFPLTTVVLTAWASTGHWLRE
;
A
#
# COMPACT_ATOMS: atom_id res chain seq x y z
N MET A 1 -0.58 -56.29 9.66
CA MET A 1 -0.59 -55.01 8.93
C MET A 1 -0.57 -53.91 9.96
N HIS A 2 0.52 -53.16 10.09
CA HIS A 2 0.64 -52.07 11.07
C HIS A 2 0.16 -50.77 10.40
N PRO A 3 -0.88 -50.08 10.90
CA PRO A 3 -1.38 -48.85 10.28
C PRO A 3 -0.82 -47.65 11.04
N SER A 4 0.40 -47.19 10.72
CA SER A 4 0.88 -45.87 11.17
C SER A 4 2.30 -45.57 10.67
N SER A 5 2.40 -45.02 9.47
CA SER A 5 3.39 -43.94 9.26
C SER A 5 2.60 -42.68 8.91
N PRO A 6 2.65 -41.63 9.74
CA PRO A 6 2.26 -40.31 9.24
C PRO A 6 3.20 -40.05 8.08
N ARG A 7 2.68 -39.78 6.88
CA ARG A 7 3.50 -39.26 5.78
C ARG A 7 4.29 -38.09 6.36
N ALA A 8 5.59 -38.26 6.54
CA ALA A 8 6.46 -37.22 7.07
C ALA A 8 6.26 -36.02 6.15
N TYR A 9 5.68 -34.95 6.70
CA TYR A 9 5.58 -33.68 6.00
C TYR A 9 7.02 -33.23 5.75
N ALA A 10 7.51 -33.44 4.53
CA ALA A 10 8.80 -32.91 4.11
C ALA A 10 8.64 -31.39 4.03
N PRO A 11 9.32 -30.60 4.88
CA PRO A 11 9.19 -29.16 4.80
C PRO A 11 9.61 -28.69 3.39
N PRO A 12 8.89 -27.73 2.79
CA PRO A 12 9.25 -27.20 1.48
C PRO A 12 10.67 -26.62 1.55
N ARG A 13 11.49 -26.89 0.53
CA ARG A 13 12.86 -26.33 0.44
C ARG A 13 12.82 -24.81 0.59
N ALA A 14 13.81 -24.24 1.27
CA ALA A 14 13.91 -22.79 1.36
C ALA A 14 14.08 -22.22 -0.04
N ASN A 15 13.30 -21.18 -0.33
CA ASN A 15 13.37 -20.49 -1.59
C ASN A 15 13.42 -18.98 -1.31
N PRO A 16 14.58 -18.33 -1.51
CA PRO A 16 14.71 -16.90 -1.28
C PRO A 16 13.89 -16.08 -2.29
N PHE A 17 13.63 -16.61 -3.49
CA PHE A 17 12.99 -15.84 -4.57
C PHE A 17 11.57 -15.38 -4.21
N THR A 18 10.80 -16.19 -3.47
CA THR A 18 9.44 -15.80 -3.06
C THR A 18 9.47 -14.69 -2.01
N GLY A 19 10.43 -14.73 -1.08
CA GLY A 19 10.64 -13.68 -0.08
C GLY A 19 11.15 -12.39 -0.70
N ILE A 20 12.11 -12.48 -1.62
CA ILE A 20 12.64 -11.33 -2.35
C ILE A 20 11.55 -10.69 -3.21
N ALA A 21 10.78 -11.48 -3.97
CA ALA A 21 9.67 -10.97 -4.78
C ALA A 21 8.61 -10.28 -3.91
N GLY A 22 8.24 -10.88 -2.77
CA GLY A 22 7.32 -10.26 -1.81
C GLY A 22 7.85 -8.93 -1.24
N GLY A 23 9.13 -8.86 -0.88
CA GLY A 23 9.77 -7.64 -0.40
C GLY A 23 9.88 -6.55 -1.47
N VAL A 24 10.21 -6.91 -2.71
CA VAL A 24 10.28 -5.96 -3.84
C VAL A 24 8.89 -5.40 -4.14
N LEU A 25 7.85 -6.24 -4.17
CA LEU A 25 6.48 -5.78 -4.37
C LEU A 25 6.02 -4.87 -3.21
N ALA A 26 6.35 -5.21 -1.97
CA ALA A 26 6.07 -4.33 -0.84
C ALA A 26 6.77 -2.96 -0.99
N ALA A 27 8.04 -2.94 -1.36
CA ALA A 27 8.76 -1.68 -1.59
C ALA A 27 8.15 -0.85 -2.74
N LEU A 28 7.83 -1.47 -3.87
CA LEU A 28 7.18 -0.79 -4.99
C LEU A 28 5.79 -0.26 -4.62
N GLY A 29 5.00 -1.04 -3.89
CA GLY A 29 3.69 -0.63 -3.38
C GLY A 29 3.79 0.53 -2.40
N GLY A 30 4.79 0.48 -1.53
CA GLY A 30 5.07 1.55 -0.58
C GLY A 30 5.47 2.85 -1.28
N LEU A 31 6.32 2.77 -2.32
CA LEU A 31 6.66 3.93 -3.16
C LEU A 31 5.44 4.49 -3.90
N ALA A 32 4.59 3.63 -4.47
CA ALA A 32 3.38 4.06 -5.16
C ALA A 32 2.41 4.78 -4.21
N HIS A 33 2.20 4.25 -3.00
CA HIS A 33 1.37 4.91 -1.98
C HIS A 33 2.03 6.18 -1.43
N GLY A 34 3.37 6.21 -1.33
CA GLY A 34 4.12 7.40 -0.96
C GLY A 34 3.94 8.51 -2.00
N LEU A 35 4.01 8.19 -3.29
CA LEU A 35 3.75 9.13 -4.37
C LEU A 35 2.31 9.64 -4.34
N LEU A 36 1.34 8.74 -4.14
CA LEU A 36 -0.08 9.10 -3.98
C LEU A 36 -0.30 10.05 -2.80
N ALA A 37 0.36 9.80 -1.66
CA ALA A 37 0.34 10.67 -0.50
C ALA A 37 0.94 12.04 -0.82
N LEU A 38 2.09 12.12 -1.50
CA LEU A 38 2.68 13.40 -1.90
C LEU A 38 1.75 14.19 -2.83
N THR A 39 1.13 13.54 -3.81
CA THR A 39 0.15 14.18 -4.70
C THR A 39 -1.06 14.69 -3.92
N ALA A 40 -1.62 13.89 -3.01
CA ALA A 40 -2.72 14.34 -2.15
C ALA A 40 -2.32 15.52 -1.25
N GLY A 41 -1.11 15.50 -0.69
CA GLY A 41 -0.57 16.61 0.11
C GLY A 41 -0.42 17.90 -0.69
N PHE A 42 0.03 17.81 -1.95
CA PHE A 42 0.10 18.97 -2.84
C PHE A 42 -1.28 19.55 -3.14
N VAL A 43 -2.29 18.71 -3.37
CA VAL A 43 -3.69 19.15 -3.56
C VAL A 43 -4.21 19.91 -2.34
N LEU A 44 -3.89 19.45 -1.13
CA LEU A 44 -4.28 20.15 0.10
C LEU A 44 -3.58 21.51 0.27
N LEU A 45 -2.28 21.58 -0.04
CA LEU A 45 -1.51 22.83 0.02
C LEU A 45 -2.01 23.85 -1.02
N ALA A 46 -2.30 23.40 -2.24
CA ALA A 46 -2.90 24.25 -3.27
C ALA A 46 -4.30 24.76 -2.86
N GLY A 47 -5.03 24.01 -2.03
CA GLY A 47 -6.29 24.44 -1.43
C GLY A 47 -6.14 25.41 -0.25
N SER A 48 -4.97 25.48 0.41
CA SER A 48 -4.76 26.34 1.59
C SER A 48 -4.22 27.73 1.27
N ASP A 49 -3.56 27.92 0.12
CA ASP A 49 -2.96 29.21 -0.28
C ASP A 49 -3.95 30.21 -0.90
N LEU A 50 -5.25 30.05 -0.68
CA LEU A 50 -6.28 30.80 -1.39
C LEU A 50 -6.70 32.08 -0.64
N VAL A 51 -6.03 33.16 -1.04
CA VAL A 51 -6.49 34.57 -1.04
C VAL A 51 -6.46 35.28 0.33
N PRO A 52 -5.53 36.24 0.55
CA PRO A 52 -5.67 37.24 1.60
C PRO A 52 -7.01 37.98 1.42
N PRO A 53 -7.78 38.25 2.49
CA PRO A 53 -9.14 38.80 2.41
C PRO A 53 -9.28 40.19 1.73
N ASP A 54 -8.17 40.76 1.26
CA ASP A 54 -8.04 42.16 0.85
C ASP A 54 -7.81 42.34 -0.67
N GLN A 55 -8.00 41.31 -1.50
CA GLN A 55 -7.71 41.39 -2.94
C GLN A 55 -8.90 41.78 -3.83
N ASP A 56 -8.57 42.57 -4.86
CA ASP A 56 -9.41 43.02 -5.97
C ASP A 56 -10.39 41.92 -6.46
N PRO A 57 -11.71 42.20 -6.64
CA PRO A 57 -12.71 41.20 -7.05
C PRO A 57 -12.35 40.40 -8.31
N ASP A 58 -11.57 40.98 -9.23
CA ASP A 58 -11.10 40.28 -10.44
C ASP A 58 -10.02 39.21 -10.11
N LEU A 59 -9.19 39.44 -9.09
CA LEU A 59 -8.24 38.45 -8.58
C LEU A 59 -8.95 37.34 -7.80
N ALA A 60 -10.00 37.69 -7.05
CA ALA A 60 -10.83 36.72 -6.34
C ALA A 60 -11.53 35.74 -7.31
N ALA A 61 -12.06 36.25 -8.44
CA ALA A 61 -12.70 35.42 -9.46
C ALA A 61 -11.71 34.48 -10.17
N GLN A 62 -10.49 34.94 -10.47
CA GLN A 62 -9.45 34.09 -11.05
C GLN A 62 -8.94 33.03 -10.06
N ALA A 63 -8.87 33.38 -8.77
CA ALA A 63 -8.51 32.44 -7.71
C ALA A 63 -9.58 31.36 -7.51
N GLU A 64 -10.86 31.67 -7.73
CA GLU A 64 -11.97 30.72 -7.63
C GLU A 64 -11.97 29.68 -8.77
N LEU A 65 -11.60 30.10 -9.98
CA LEU A 65 -11.42 29.23 -11.15
C LEU A 65 -10.26 28.23 -11.01
N GLY A 66 -9.29 28.50 -10.13
CA GLY A 66 -8.15 27.62 -9.86
C GLY A 66 -8.32 26.68 -8.66
N LYS A 67 -9.44 26.73 -7.94
CA LYS A 67 -9.61 25.97 -6.70
C LYS A 67 -9.86 24.48 -6.99
N PRO A 68 -9.19 23.57 -6.26
CA PRO A 68 -9.61 22.17 -6.25
C PRO A 68 -11.04 22.06 -5.67
N ASP A 69 -11.89 21.25 -6.31
CA ASP A 69 -13.25 20.95 -5.85
C ASP A 69 -13.25 20.41 -4.40
N GLU A 70 -14.28 20.72 -3.61
CA GLU A 70 -14.47 20.25 -2.25
C GLU A 70 -14.43 18.72 -2.15
N ALA A 71 -14.99 18.03 -3.16
CA ALA A 71 -14.93 16.57 -3.24
C ALA A 71 -13.48 16.06 -3.37
N MET A 72 -12.65 16.78 -4.12
CA MET A 72 -11.24 16.43 -4.32
C MET A 72 -10.40 16.72 -3.07
N LEU A 73 -10.67 17.83 -2.37
CA LEU A 73 -10.05 18.15 -1.08
C LEU A 73 -10.42 17.12 -0.01
N THR A 74 -11.70 16.72 0.05
CA THR A 74 -12.18 15.70 0.99
C THR A 74 -11.54 14.34 0.70
N ALA A 75 -11.44 13.95 -0.58
CA ALA A 75 -10.75 12.73 -0.97
C ALA A 75 -9.26 12.80 -0.61
N ALA A 76 -8.58 13.93 -0.84
CA ALA A 76 -7.18 14.10 -0.49
C ALA A 76 -6.92 13.98 1.02
N LEU A 77 -7.79 14.54 1.87
CA LEU A 77 -7.72 14.41 3.33
C LEU A 77 -7.82 12.97 3.82
N LEU A 78 -8.59 12.12 3.13
CA LEU A 78 -8.74 10.71 3.47
C LEU A 78 -7.60 9.85 2.90
N ILE A 79 -7.21 10.12 1.65
CA ILE A 79 -6.18 9.36 0.93
C ILE A 79 -4.79 9.59 1.53
N LEU A 80 -4.45 10.84 1.90
CA LEU A 80 -3.13 11.21 2.39
C LEU A 80 -2.67 10.37 3.61
N PRO A 81 -3.39 10.37 4.75
CA PRO A 81 -2.94 9.64 5.95
C PRO A 81 -2.93 8.13 5.74
N VAL A 82 -3.94 7.59 5.06
CA VAL A 82 -4.03 6.15 4.77
C VAL A 82 -2.88 5.71 3.88
N SER A 83 -2.62 6.44 2.80
CA SER A 83 -1.55 6.12 1.85
C SER A 83 -0.18 6.26 2.50
N LEU A 84 0.02 7.26 3.37
CA LEU A 84 1.27 7.42 4.10
C LEU A 84 1.54 6.26 5.06
N VAL A 85 0.53 5.84 5.83
CA VAL A 85 0.64 4.69 6.75
C VAL A 85 0.95 3.41 5.99
N VAL A 86 0.26 3.18 4.87
CA VAL A 86 0.53 2.02 4.00
C VAL A 86 1.95 2.09 3.43
N ALA A 87 2.38 3.26 2.96
CA ALA A 87 3.71 3.47 2.39
C ALA A 87 4.81 3.13 3.40
N ILE A 88 4.75 3.73 4.58
CA ILE A 88 5.72 3.50 5.66
C ILE A 88 5.69 2.03 6.06
N GLY A 89 4.51 1.46 6.30
CA GLY A 89 4.36 0.08 6.73
C GLY A 89 4.93 -0.93 5.72
N LEU A 90 4.70 -0.74 4.42
CA LEU A 90 5.23 -1.61 3.38
C LEU A 90 6.74 -1.46 3.21
N ILE A 91 7.29 -0.23 3.25
CA ILE A 91 8.74 0.01 3.17
C ILE A 91 9.44 -0.59 4.39
N THR A 92 8.95 -0.32 5.60
CA THR A 92 9.48 -0.91 6.83
C THR A 92 9.39 -2.44 6.78
N GLY A 93 8.25 -2.99 6.35
CA GLY A 93 8.08 -4.41 6.16
C GLY A 93 9.09 -5.02 5.19
N ALA A 94 9.33 -4.37 4.05
CA ALA A 94 10.31 -4.78 3.04
C ALA A 94 11.73 -4.77 3.59
N VAL A 95 12.14 -3.69 4.26
CA VAL A 95 13.47 -3.59 4.89
C VAL A 95 13.67 -4.73 5.90
N LEU A 96 12.72 -4.92 6.81
CA LEU A 96 12.77 -5.99 7.81
C LEU A 96 12.81 -7.38 7.15
N LEU A 97 12.07 -7.59 6.06
CA LEU A 97 12.07 -8.85 5.32
C LEU A 97 13.42 -9.11 4.65
N PHE A 98 14.04 -8.09 4.04
CA PHE A 98 15.39 -8.20 3.45
C PHE A 98 16.47 -8.42 4.51
N SER A 99 16.29 -7.87 5.71
CA SER A 99 17.11 -8.20 6.90
C SER A 99 16.80 -9.58 7.49
N ARG A 100 15.96 -10.38 6.82
CA ARG A 100 15.55 -11.73 7.21
C ARG A 100 14.86 -11.80 8.58
N LEU A 101 14.22 -10.72 9.01
CA LEU A 101 13.44 -10.69 10.25
C LEU A 101 12.01 -11.17 10.00
N ALA A 102 11.55 -12.14 10.79
CA ALA A 102 10.20 -12.67 10.71
C ALA A 102 9.11 -11.58 10.89
N ALA A 103 9.41 -10.53 11.67
CA ALA A 103 8.55 -9.36 11.81
C ALA A 103 8.22 -8.71 10.47
N GLY A 104 9.18 -8.62 9.53
CA GLY A 104 8.97 -8.02 8.21
C GLY A 104 7.88 -8.74 7.40
N ARG A 105 7.86 -10.07 7.45
CA ARG A 105 6.83 -10.90 6.81
C ARG A 105 5.43 -10.55 7.32
N TYR A 106 5.26 -10.46 8.63
CA TYR A 106 3.95 -10.17 9.23
C TYR A 106 3.53 -8.71 9.01
N THR A 107 4.48 -7.77 9.06
CA THR A 107 4.21 -6.37 8.74
C THR A 107 3.70 -6.21 7.31
N ILE A 108 4.37 -6.81 6.32
CA ILE A 108 3.93 -6.73 4.92
C ILE A 108 2.53 -7.32 4.75
N ILE A 109 2.25 -8.50 5.31
CA ILE A 109 0.94 -9.14 5.19
C ILE A 109 -0.15 -8.24 5.77
N THR A 110 0.05 -7.71 6.98
CA THR A 110 -0.92 -6.84 7.65
C THR A 110 -1.17 -5.56 6.85
N ILE A 111 -0.12 -4.85 6.47
CA ILE A 111 -0.24 -3.56 5.78
C ILE A 111 -0.78 -3.73 4.36
N ALA A 112 -0.35 -4.75 3.63
CA ALA A 112 -0.90 -5.07 2.31
C ALA A 112 -2.37 -5.46 2.39
N THR A 113 -2.81 -6.11 3.47
CA THR A 113 -4.24 -6.40 3.70
C THR A 113 -5.04 -5.13 3.96
N ILE A 114 -4.50 -4.19 4.73
CA ILE A 114 -5.14 -2.87 4.92
C ILE A 114 -5.24 -2.13 3.58
N ALA A 115 -4.20 -2.20 2.75
CA ALA A 115 -4.19 -1.60 1.43
C ALA A 115 -5.25 -2.18 0.49
N LEU A 116 -5.78 -3.40 0.72
CA LEU A 116 -6.90 -3.93 -0.06
C LEU A 116 -8.19 -3.12 0.12
N LEU A 117 -8.43 -2.57 1.31
CA LEU A 117 -9.69 -1.88 1.63
C LEU A 117 -10.00 -0.71 0.69
N PRO A 118 -9.08 0.26 0.45
CA PRO A 118 -9.36 1.35 -0.49
C PRO A 118 -9.57 0.84 -1.93
N TRP A 119 -8.82 -0.17 -2.39
CA TRP A 119 -8.98 -0.70 -3.74
C TRP A 119 -10.28 -1.49 -3.93
N LEU A 120 -10.72 -2.21 -2.89
CA LEU A 120 -12.03 -2.86 -2.85
C LEU A 120 -13.15 -1.82 -2.89
N ALA A 121 -13.02 -0.71 -2.16
CA ALA A 121 -13.99 0.38 -2.22
C ALA A 121 -14.07 0.99 -3.64
N VAL A 122 -12.92 1.24 -4.28
CA VAL A 122 -12.85 1.73 -5.68
C VAL A 122 -13.48 0.72 -6.65
N MET A 123 -13.24 -0.59 -6.45
CA MET A 123 -13.85 -1.65 -7.27
C MET A 123 -15.37 -1.71 -7.10
N LEU A 124 -15.86 -1.64 -5.85
CA LEU A 124 -17.29 -1.64 -5.53
C LEU A 124 -18.00 -0.38 -6.03
N ALA A 125 -17.27 0.73 -6.18
CA ALA A 125 -17.75 1.94 -6.85
C ALA A 125 -17.82 1.81 -8.39
N GLY A 126 -17.58 0.62 -8.95
CA GLY A 126 -17.73 0.33 -10.38
C GLY A 126 -16.52 0.69 -11.24
N GLN A 127 -15.39 1.06 -10.63
CA GLN A 127 -14.20 1.47 -11.38
C GLN A 127 -13.30 0.26 -11.69
N ALA A 128 -13.05 0.00 -12.97
CA ALA A 128 -12.17 -1.10 -13.43
C ALA A 128 -10.75 -1.01 -12.84
N LEU A 129 -10.28 0.21 -12.54
CA LEU A 129 -9.01 0.47 -11.88
C LEU A 129 -8.93 -0.18 -10.48
N GLY A 130 -10.07 -0.34 -9.81
CA GLY A 130 -10.15 -1.02 -8.50
C GLY A 130 -9.78 -2.49 -8.59
N ALA A 131 -10.18 -3.21 -9.65
CA ALA A 131 -9.81 -4.61 -9.84
C ALA A 131 -8.29 -4.77 -10.02
N ILE A 132 -7.66 -3.89 -10.79
CA ILE A 132 -6.19 -3.86 -10.97
C ILE A 132 -5.52 -3.51 -9.63
N GLY A 133 -6.08 -2.53 -8.91
CA GLY A 133 -5.58 -2.09 -7.60
C GLY A 133 -5.62 -3.19 -6.53
N VAL A 134 -6.56 -4.13 -6.60
CA VAL A 134 -6.65 -5.28 -5.68
C VAL A 134 -5.59 -6.35 -5.96
N LEU A 135 -5.25 -6.57 -7.24
CA LEU A 135 -4.29 -7.62 -7.63
C LEU A 135 -2.90 -7.41 -7.00
N PHE A 136 -2.47 -6.16 -6.88
CA PHE A 136 -1.15 -5.82 -6.36
C PHE A 136 -0.93 -6.20 -4.88
N PRO A 137 -1.72 -5.69 -3.92
CA PRO A 137 -1.62 -6.09 -2.51
C PRO A 137 -1.91 -7.58 -2.32
N LEU A 138 -2.83 -8.17 -3.10
CA LEU A 138 -3.11 -9.61 -3.04
C LEU A 138 -1.88 -10.45 -3.42
N THR A 139 -1.21 -10.11 -4.52
CA THR A 139 0.00 -10.80 -4.97
C THR A 139 1.13 -10.66 -3.94
N THR A 140 1.28 -9.46 -3.37
CA THR A 140 2.24 -9.18 -2.28
C THR A 140 1.98 -10.07 -1.07
N VAL A 141 0.73 -10.20 -0.62
CA VAL A 141 0.34 -11.09 0.49
C VAL A 141 0.66 -12.54 0.17
N VAL A 142 0.26 -13.04 -1.00
CA VAL A 142 0.46 -14.45 -1.37
C VAL A 142 1.94 -14.83 -1.36
N LEU A 143 2.79 -14.03 -1.99
CA LEU A 143 4.24 -14.31 -2.07
C LEU A 143 4.92 -14.23 -0.69
N THR A 144 4.50 -13.28 0.14
CA THR A 144 5.07 -13.07 1.47
C THR A 144 4.57 -14.12 2.48
N ALA A 145 3.32 -14.57 2.34
CA ALA A 145 2.72 -15.60 3.17
C ALA A 145 3.19 -17.02 2.79
N TRP A 146 3.84 -17.21 1.64
CA TRP A 146 4.26 -18.53 1.18
C TRP A 146 5.16 -19.27 2.17
N ALA A 147 4.99 -20.60 2.27
CA ALA A 147 5.71 -21.42 3.25
C ALA A 147 7.24 -21.41 3.04
N SER A 148 7.69 -21.34 1.78
CA SER A 148 9.11 -21.23 1.43
C SER A 148 9.75 -19.93 1.91
N THR A 149 8.99 -18.82 1.92
CA THR A 149 9.44 -17.55 2.49
C THR A 149 9.69 -17.69 3.98
N GLY A 150 8.76 -18.31 4.71
CA GLY A 150 8.93 -18.58 6.14
C GLY A 150 10.05 -19.57 6.47
N HIS A 151 10.36 -20.52 5.58
CA HIS A 151 11.51 -21.40 5.75
C HIS A 151 12.83 -20.69 5.48
N TRP A 152 12.89 -19.89 4.41
CA TRP A 152 14.04 -19.05 4.08
C TRP A 152 14.41 -18.06 5.20
N LEU A 153 13.45 -17.52 5.95
CA LEU A 153 13.75 -16.63 7.08
C LEU A 153 14.36 -17.36 8.30
N ARG A 154 14.19 -18.69 8.39
CA ARG A 154 14.67 -19.50 9.51
C ARG A 154 16.04 -20.13 9.27
N GLU A 155 16.43 -20.28 8.01
CA GLU A 155 17.76 -20.74 7.59
C GLU A 155 18.77 -19.60 7.55
#